data_AF-A0AAU9MZ94-F1
#
_entry.id   AF-A0AAU9MZ94-F1
#
_cell.length_a   1.000
_cell.length_b   1.000
_cell.length_c   1.000
_cell.angle_alpha   90.00
_cell.angle_beta   90.00
_cell.angle_gamma   90.00
#
_symmetry.space_group_name_H-M   'P 1'
#
loop_
_entity.id
_entity.type
_entity.pdbx_description
1 polymer ?
#
loop_
_entity_poly.entity_id
_entity_poly.type
_entity_poly.pdbx_seq_one_letter_code
_entity_poly.pdbx_strand_id
1 'polypeptide(L)'
;MIETIVAFDLGAQTSSEIPLPDSVYCHGSRFPYLGILAGKLSVLLCVENGECEVWVMVEYGVANSWVKHHVFSQFSGDITPYGFTSCSEFLFRSDDRRFALYDPVSAKNIKPSILS
;
A
#
# COMPACT_ATOMS: atom_id res chain seq x y z
N MET A 1 -10.66 7.08 14.88
CA MET A 1 -9.47 6.52 15.55
C MET A 1 -8.27 7.10 14.81
N ILE A 2 -7.25 7.63 15.51
CA ILE A 2 -6.01 8.05 14.83
C ILE A 2 -5.19 6.78 14.66
N GLU A 3 -4.80 6.49 13.43
CA GLU A 3 -3.93 5.37 13.10
C GLU A 3 -2.48 5.87 12.99
N THR A 4 -1.55 5.05 13.44
CA THR A 4 -0.11 5.34 13.47
C THR A 4 0.65 4.06 13.10
N ILE A 5 1.74 4.21 12.34
CA ILE A 5 2.71 3.13 12.15
C ILE A 5 3.67 3.16 13.33
N VAL A 6 3.93 2.00 13.95
CA VAL A 6 4.92 1.88 15.02
C VAL A 6 6.12 1.09 14.50
N ALA A 7 7.31 1.68 14.60
CA ALA A 7 8.57 1.01 14.33
C ALA A 7 9.21 0.58 15.64
N PHE A 8 9.67 -0.67 15.72
CA PHE A 8 10.41 -1.19 16.86
C PHE A 8 11.85 -1.49 16.45
N ASP A 9 12.80 -0.82 17.09
CA ASP A 9 14.22 -1.07 16.92
C ASP A 9 14.64 -2.25 17.81
N LEU A 10 15.08 -3.35 17.20
CA LEU A 10 15.53 -4.55 17.92
C LEU A 10 16.85 -4.35 18.67
N GLY A 11 17.73 -3.47 18.18
CA GLY A 11 19.04 -3.19 18.78
C GLY A 11 18.92 -2.24 19.97
N ALA A 12 18.15 -1.17 19.82
CA ALA A 12 17.89 -0.21 20.89
C ALA A 12 16.78 -0.66 21.85
N GLN A 13 15.95 -1.64 21.44
CA GLN A 13 14.74 -2.08 22.17
C GLN A 13 13.77 -0.93 22.46
N THR A 14 13.65 -0.01 21.51
CA THR A 14 12.77 1.16 21.62
C THR A 14 11.74 1.18 20.50
N SER A 15 10.57 1.72 20.79
CA SER A 15 9.53 1.98 19.80
C SER A 15 9.52 3.46 19.42
N SER A 16 9.30 3.73 18.14
CA SER A 16 9.08 5.06 17.60
C SER A 16 7.82 5.07 16.74
N GLU A 17 7.16 6.21 16.69
CA GLU A 17 6.01 6.40 15.80
C GLU A 17 6.49 6.92 14.45
N ILE A 18 5.89 6.37 13.40
CA ILE A 18 6.05 6.81 12.03
C ILE A 18 4.72 7.46 11.62
N PRO A 19 4.72 8.74 11.23
CA PRO A 19 3.53 9.43 10.77
C PRO A 19 3.02 8.78 9.47
N LEU A 20 1.70 8.74 9.29
CA LEU A 20 1.07 8.34 8.04
C LEU A 20 1.10 9.48 7.01
N PRO A 21 0.92 9.19 5.71
CA PRO A 21 0.65 10.23 4.72
C PRO A 21 -0.61 11.04 5.06
N ASP A 22 -0.59 12.36 4.84
CA ASP A 22 -1.74 13.24 5.13
C ASP A 22 -3.02 12.82 4.40
N SER A 23 -2.89 12.22 3.21
CA SER A 23 -4.02 11.75 2.39
C SER A 23 -4.84 10.64 3.04
N VAL A 24 -4.26 9.87 3.98
CA VAL A 24 -4.95 8.78 4.67
C VAL A 24 -6.18 9.30 5.41
N TYR A 25 -6.11 10.52 5.95
CA TYR A 25 -7.18 11.11 6.76
C TYR A 25 -8.36 11.64 5.93
N CYS A 26 -8.21 11.78 4.61
CA CYS A 26 -9.21 12.44 3.76
C CYS A 26 -10.24 11.48 3.16
N HIS A 27 -9.92 10.21 3.00
CA HIS A 27 -10.66 9.33 2.10
C HIS A 27 -11.68 8.40 2.75
N GLY A 28 -11.80 8.39 4.09
CA GLY A 28 -12.66 7.43 4.79
C GLY A 28 -12.35 5.97 4.45
N SER A 29 -11.15 5.73 3.89
CA SER A 29 -10.74 4.45 3.33
C SER A 29 -10.65 3.39 4.41
N ARG A 30 -10.82 2.12 4.02
CA ARG A 30 -10.44 0.97 4.86
C ARG A 30 -8.97 1.14 5.31
N PHE A 31 -8.66 0.52 6.45
CA PHE A 31 -7.33 0.53 7.09
C PHE A 31 -6.18 0.52 6.07
N PRO A 32 -5.20 1.43 6.17
CA PRO A 32 -4.04 1.48 5.29
C PRO A 32 -3.27 0.16 5.39
N TYR A 33 -2.88 -0.37 4.24
CA TYR A 33 -2.10 -1.59 4.16
C TYR A 33 -0.61 -1.24 4.15
N LEU A 34 0.10 -1.74 5.16
CA LEU A 34 1.55 -1.58 5.25
C LEU A 34 2.24 -2.61 4.36
N GLY A 35 3.27 -2.19 3.64
CA GLY A 35 4.06 -3.09 2.79
C GLY A 35 5.43 -2.53 2.48
N ILE A 36 6.17 -3.27 1.65
CA ILE A 36 7.49 -2.86 1.16
C ILE A 36 7.45 -2.80 -0.36
N LEU A 37 7.81 -1.65 -0.94
CA LEU A 37 7.94 -1.47 -2.38
C LEU A 37 9.38 -1.09 -2.71
N ALA A 38 10.05 -1.87 -3.56
CA ALA A 38 11.44 -1.65 -3.95
C ALA A 38 12.40 -1.41 -2.75
N GLY A 39 12.18 -2.13 -1.65
CA GLY A 39 12.98 -2.03 -0.41
C GLY A 39 12.65 -0.85 0.50
N LYS A 40 11.63 -0.05 0.19
CA LYS A 40 11.19 1.09 1.01
C LYS A 40 9.85 0.82 1.68
N LEU A 41 9.66 1.40 2.87
CA LEU A 41 8.37 1.39 3.55
C LEU A 41 7.30 2.02 2.67
N SER A 42 6.17 1.34 2.52
CA SER A 42 5.06 1.78 1.69
C SER A 42 3.72 1.62 2.40
N VAL A 43 2.81 2.52 2.07
CA VAL A 43 1.41 2.49 2.49
C VAL A 43 0.55 2.41 1.25
N LEU A 44 -0.39 1.47 1.25
CA LEU A 44 -1.40 1.32 0.22
C LEU A 44 -2.75 1.73 0.80
N LEU A 45 -3.44 2.60 0.06
CA LEU A 45 -4.78 3.06 0.33
C LEU A 45 -5.67 2.65 -0.82
N CYS A 46 -6.74 1.91 -0.56
CA CYS A 46 -7.74 1.61 -1.58
C CYS A 46 -9.08 2.20 -1.13
N VAL A 47 -9.69 2.99 -2.01
CA VAL A 47 -11.01 3.59 -1.80
C VAL A 47 -12.09 2.74 -2.46
N GLU A 48 -13.35 2.95 -2.06
CA GLU A 48 -14.51 2.12 -2.46
C GLU A 48 -14.78 2.06 -3.97
N ASN A 49 -14.20 2.96 -4.77
CA ASN A 49 -14.33 2.93 -6.23
C ASN A 49 -13.27 2.04 -6.93
N GLY A 50 -12.46 1.30 -6.17
CA GLY A 50 -11.37 0.46 -6.70
C GLY A 50 -10.11 1.22 -7.08
N GLU A 51 -10.04 2.52 -6.79
CA GLU A 51 -8.80 3.29 -6.91
C GLU A 51 -7.89 3.01 -5.72
N CYS A 52 -6.65 2.66 -6.02
CA CYS A 52 -5.63 2.42 -5.03
C CYS A 52 -4.46 3.39 -5.24
N GLU A 53 -4.05 4.02 -4.15
CA GLU A 53 -2.87 4.87 -4.07
C GLU A 53 -1.76 4.15 -3.31
N VAL A 54 -0.55 4.22 -3.84
CA VAL A 54 0.65 3.72 -3.16
C VAL A 54 1.56 4.88 -2.82
N TRP A 55 1.88 4.98 -1.54
CA TRP A 55 2.77 5.96 -0.96
C TRP A 55 4.05 5.28 -0.49
N VAL A 56 5.20 5.90 -0.73
CA VAL A 56 6.51 5.40 -0.32
C VAL A 56 7.19 6.42 0.56
N MET A 57 7.75 5.98 1.69
CA MET A 57 8.50 6.85 2.59
C MET A 57 9.94 6.99 2.09
N VAL A 58 10.32 8.22 1.74
CA VAL A 58 11.68 8.49 1.25
C VAL A 58 12.67 8.63 2.39
N GLU A 59 12.25 9.26 3.49
CA GLU A 59 13.05 9.48 4.69
C GLU A 59 12.29 9.03 5.93
N TYR A 60 12.82 8.03 6.64
CA TYR A 60 12.06 7.31 7.65
C TYR A 60 11.82 8.19 8.89
N GLY A 61 10.59 8.20 9.40
CA GLY A 61 10.16 9.03 10.52
C GLY A 61 9.81 10.48 10.19
N VAL A 62 10.07 10.96 8.96
CA VAL A 62 9.74 12.33 8.54
C VAL A 62 8.38 12.36 7.82
N ALA A 63 7.38 13.02 8.41
CA ALA A 63 6.00 13.08 7.87
C ALA A 63 5.94 13.56 6.41
N ASN A 64 6.68 14.62 6.08
CA ASN A 64 6.62 15.20 4.74
C ASN A 64 7.46 14.45 3.69
N SER A 65 8.03 13.29 4.04
CA SER A 65 8.85 12.48 3.13
C SER A 65 8.04 11.42 2.37
N TRP A 66 6.75 11.27 2.70
CA TRP A 66 5.86 10.41 1.95
C TRP A 66 5.63 10.95 0.54
N VAL A 67 5.92 10.13 -0.46
CA VAL A 67 5.71 10.47 -1.87
C VAL A 67 4.70 9.51 -2.47
N LYS A 68 3.65 10.06 -3.09
CA LYS A 68 2.70 9.28 -3.89
C LYS A 68 3.41 8.72 -5.11
N HIS A 69 3.57 7.40 -5.16
CA HIS A 69 4.35 6.72 -6.18
C HIS A 69 3.47 6.22 -7.34
N HIS A 70 2.32 5.65 -7.02
CA HIS A 70 1.38 5.13 -8.03
C HIS A 70 -0.07 5.39 -7.63
N VAL A 71 -0.91 5.57 -8.66
CA VAL A 71 -2.36 5.50 -8.56
C VAL A 71 -2.82 4.54 -9.63
N PHE A 72 -3.67 3.57 -9.27
CA PHE A 72 -4.24 2.64 -10.22
C PHE A 72 -5.70 2.33 -9.87
N SER A 73 -6.56 2.34 -10.88
CA SER A 73 -8.03 2.20 -10.78
C SER A 73 -8.57 1.09 -11.66
N GLN A 74 -7.72 0.11 -11.96
CA GLN A 74 -7.99 -0.96 -12.91
C GLN A 74 -8.77 -2.15 -12.34
N PHE A 75 -9.18 -2.07 -11.08
CA PHE A 75 -9.97 -3.12 -10.44
C PHE A 75 -11.46 -2.84 -10.64
N SER A 76 -12.16 -3.82 -11.20
CA SER A 76 -13.62 -3.81 -11.26
C SER A 76 -14.16 -4.40 -9.96
N GLY A 77 -14.59 -3.54 -9.04
CA GLY A 77 -15.20 -3.94 -7.78
C GLY A 77 -14.27 -3.81 -6.58
N ASP A 78 -14.73 -4.32 -5.44
CA ASP A 78 -13.98 -4.30 -4.19
C ASP A 78 -12.78 -5.26 -4.31
N ILE A 79 -11.66 -4.83 -3.73
CA ILE A 79 -10.50 -5.69 -3.55
C ILE A 79 -10.13 -5.75 -2.09
N THR A 80 -9.56 -6.88 -1.68
CA THR A 80 -8.90 -7.04 -0.38
C THR A 80 -7.39 -7.11 -0.60
N PRO A 81 -6.63 -6.05 -0.29
CA PRO A 81 -5.18 -6.05 -0.35
C PRO A 81 -4.54 -7.05 0.63
N TYR A 82 -3.43 -7.65 0.23
CA TYR A 82 -2.58 -8.49 1.10
C TYR A 82 -1.14 -8.00 1.21
N GLY A 83 -0.72 -7.09 0.34
CA GLY A 83 0.61 -6.46 0.37
C GLY A 83 1.38 -6.66 -0.92
N PHE A 84 2.70 -6.48 -0.85
CA PHE A 84 3.60 -6.65 -1.98
C PHE A 84 4.43 -7.94 -1.87
N THR A 85 4.68 -8.59 -3.00
CA THR A 85 5.61 -9.72 -3.12
C THR A 85 7.06 -9.22 -3.03
N SER A 86 8.02 -10.15 -2.90
CA SER A 86 9.45 -9.83 -3.00
C SER A 86 9.84 -9.24 -4.35
N CYS A 87 9.03 -9.47 -5.39
CA CYS A 87 9.19 -8.90 -6.72
C CYS A 87 8.47 -7.54 -6.87
N SER A 88 8.00 -6.94 -5.78
CA SER A 88 7.26 -5.68 -5.77
C SER A 88 5.89 -5.73 -6.49
N GLU A 89 5.34 -6.93 -6.71
CA GLU A 89 3.99 -7.09 -7.26
C GLU A 89 2.97 -6.98 -6.14
N PHE A 90 1.88 -6.27 -6.39
CA PHE A 90 0.76 -6.12 -5.49
C PHE A 90 -0.15 -7.36 -5.50
N LEU A 91 -0.25 -8.03 -4.36
CA LEU A 91 -1.15 -9.16 -4.14
C LEU A 91 -2.47 -8.66 -3.53
N PHE A 92 -3.56 -9.01 -4.19
CA PHE A 92 -4.91 -8.75 -3.70
C PHE A 92 -5.84 -9.91 -4.01
N ARG A 93 -6.97 -9.94 -3.30
CA ARG A 93 -8.09 -10.82 -3.59
C ARG A 93 -9.24 -10.00 -4.17
N SER A 94 -9.75 -10.41 -5.32
CA SER A 94 -10.94 -9.82 -5.93
C SER A 94 -12.24 -10.37 -5.33
N ASP A 95 -13.35 -9.69 -5.61
CA ASP A 95 -14.70 -10.10 -5.18
C ASP A 95 -15.10 -11.51 -5.62
N ASP A 96 -14.58 -11.98 -6.77
CA ASP A 96 -14.76 -13.35 -7.27
C ASP A 96 -13.96 -14.41 -6.47
N ARG A 97 -13.35 -13.98 -5.35
CA ARG A 97 -12.53 -14.77 -4.41
C ARG A 97 -11.24 -15.30 -5.01
N ARG A 98 -10.80 -14.79 -6.15
CA ARG A 98 -9.51 -15.14 -6.73
C ARG A 98 -8.41 -14.23 -6.23
N PHE A 99 -7.20 -14.76 -6.17
CA PHE A 99 -6.01 -13.95 -5.93
C PHE A 99 -5.46 -13.47 -7.26
N ALA A 100 -4.94 -12.26 -7.28
CA ALA A 100 -4.29 -11.70 -8.44
C ALA A 100 -3.05 -10.90 -8.04
N LEU A 101 -2.09 -10.89 -8.96
CA LEU A 101 -0.89 -10.07 -8.87
C LEU A 101 -0.99 -8.91 -9.84
N TYR A 102 -0.54 -7.76 -9.39
CA TYR A 102 -0.48 -6.54 -10.17
C TYR A 102 0.91 -5.92 -10.03
N ASP A 103 1.65 -5.76 -11.12
CA ASP A 103 2.94 -5.07 -11.09
C ASP A 103 2.72 -3.55 -11.20
N PRO A 104 2.82 -2.77 -10.11
CA PRO A 104 2.61 -1.33 -10.17
C PRO A 104 3.70 -0.59 -10.96
N VAL A 105 4.89 -1.19 -11.11
CA VAL A 105 6.05 -0.58 -11.78
C VAL A 105 5.93 -0.71 -13.30
N SER A 106 5.47 -1.86 -13.80
CA SER A 106 5.32 -2.12 -15.24
C SER A 106 3.95 -1.71 -15.82
N ALA A 107 2.97 -1.38 -14.97
CA ALA A 107 1.58 -1.23 -15.36
C ALA A 107 1.20 0.08 -16.04
N LYS A 108 1.98 0.54 -17.02
CA LYS A 108 1.46 1.55 -17.94
C LYS A 108 0.33 1.00 -18.84
N ASN A 109 0.17 -0.32 -19.02
CA ASN A 109 -0.85 -0.90 -19.93
C ASN A 109 -1.27 -2.39 -19.69
N ILE A 110 -1.01 -3.02 -18.52
CA ILE A 110 -1.18 -4.48 -18.35
C ILE A 110 -2.26 -4.81 -17.30
N LYS A 111 -3.20 -5.70 -17.65
CA LYS A 111 -4.25 -6.20 -16.73
C LYS A 111 -3.65 -7.14 -15.66
N PRO A 112 -4.19 -7.17 -14.43
CA PRO A 112 -3.72 -8.08 -13.38
C PRO A 112 -3.80 -9.56 -13.82
N SER A 113 -2.80 -10.35 -13.43
CA SER A 113 -2.80 -11.80 -13.66
C SER A 113 -3.50 -12.52 -12.52
N ILE A 114 -4.51 -13.31 -12.85
CA ILE A 114 -5.27 -14.14 -11.90
C ILE A 114 -4.47 -15.41 -11.58
N LEU A 115 -4.31 -15.71 -10.29
CA LEU A 115 -3.75 -16.96 -9.78
C LEU A 115 -4.87 -18.01 -9.67
N SER A 116 -4.63 -19.20 -10.21
CA SER A 116 -5.55 -20.36 -10.20
C SER A 116 -5.24 -21.35 -9.08
#